data_AF-A0A6C0AK13-F1
#
_entry.id   AF-A0A6C0AK13-F1
#
_cell.length_a   1.000
_cell.length_b   1.000
_cell.length_c   1.000
_cell.angle_alpha   90.00
_cell.angle_beta   90.00
_cell.angle_gamma   90.00
#
_symmetry.space_group_name_H-M   'P 1'
#
loop_
_entity.id
_entity.type
_entity.pdbx_description
1 polymer ?
#
loop_
_entity_poly.entity_id
_entity_poly.type
_entity_poly.pdbx_seq_one_letter_code
_entity_poly.pdbx_strand_id
1 'polypeptide(L)'
;MSTSVDLNTMSLMALKKMAKGRRIKQYYILPKTKLVELLSLPELPQKYTIEKMTIVELRETAKERGLRGFWSLNKEDLTRTLFPKDDDTIENASPHQKKEDNGQAGEHEEPQKKNTDEVGVQMVENA
;
A
#
# COMPACT_ATOMS: atom_id res chain seq x y z
N MET A 1 -31.06 8.50 -7.74
CA MET A 1 -31.53 8.17 -6.38
C MET A 1 -30.31 7.88 -5.52
N SER A 2 -29.79 8.86 -4.78
CA SER A 2 -28.70 8.61 -3.83
C SER A 2 -29.35 8.20 -2.52
N THR A 3 -29.36 6.91 -2.22
CA THR A 3 -29.74 6.41 -0.91
C THR A 3 -28.72 6.95 0.09
N SER A 4 -29.11 7.91 0.94
CA SER A 4 -28.28 8.36 2.05
C SER A 4 -28.21 7.22 3.08
N VAL A 5 -27.29 6.30 2.87
CA VAL A 5 -27.00 5.26 3.85
C VAL A 5 -26.48 5.96 5.09
N ASP A 6 -27.20 5.84 6.21
CA ASP A 6 -26.74 6.40 7.47
C ASP A 6 -25.55 5.56 7.99
N LEU A 7 -24.35 6.08 7.75
CA LEU A 7 -23.10 5.41 8.10
C LEU A 7 -22.86 5.38 9.63
N ASN A 8 -23.52 6.25 10.39
CA ASN A 8 -23.31 6.33 11.84
C ASN A 8 -23.93 5.15 12.59
N THR A 9 -25.06 4.63 12.10
CA THR A 9 -25.77 3.49 12.68
C THR A 9 -25.13 2.14 12.33
N MET A 10 -24.24 2.11 11.33
CA MET A 10 -23.57 0.88 10.90
C MET A 10 -22.55 0.36 11.92
N SER A 11 -22.39 -0.97 11.91
CA SER A 11 -21.35 -1.64 12.69
C SER A 11 -19.96 -1.36 12.11
N LEU A 12 -18.93 -1.41 12.97
CA LEU A 12 -17.54 -1.23 12.54
C LEU A 12 -17.15 -2.22 11.43
N MET A 13 -17.65 -3.46 11.50
CA MET A 13 -17.40 -4.47 10.46
C MET A 13 -18.03 -4.09 9.11
N ALA A 14 -19.25 -3.57 9.11
CA ALA A 14 -19.91 -3.10 7.89
C ALA A 14 -19.15 -1.93 7.26
N LEU A 15 -18.72 -0.96 8.08
CA LEU A 15 -17.90 0.17 7.64
C LEU A 15 -16.55 -0.30 7.06
N LYS A 16 -15.88 -1.26 7.69
CA LYS A 16 -14.65 -1.86 7.16
C LYS A 16 -14.89 -2.57 5.81
N LYS A 17 -16.01 -3.27 5.65
CA LYS A 17 -16.38 -3.93 4.39
C LYS A 17 -16.61 -2.90 3.27
N MET A 18 -17.30 -1.81 3.56
CA MET A 18 -17.48 -0.70 2.61
C MET A 18 -16.14 -0.03 2.25
N ALA A 19 -15.29 0.21 3.24
CA ALA A 19 -13.97 0.79 3.03
C ALA A 19 -13.10 -0.12 2.14
N LYS A 20 -13.17 -1.45 2.33
CA LYS A 20 -12.53 -2.42 1.44
C LYS A 20 -13.08 -2.34 0.00
N GLY A 21 -14.40 -2.18 -0.18
CA GLY A 21 -15.03 -2.01 -1.49
C GLY A 21 -14.55 -0.75 -2.22
N ARG A 22 -14.42 0.38 -1.49
CA ARG A 22 -13.77 1.60 -2.00
C ARG A 22 -12.24 1.52 -2.06
N ARG A 23 -11.67 0.34 -1.78
CA ARG A 23 -10.23 0.06 -1.76
C ARG A 23 -9.45 0.97 -0.81
N ILE A 24 -10.03 1.52 0.25
CA ILE A 24 -9.33 2.42 1.18
C ILE A 24 -8.19 1.65 1.85
N LYS A 25 -6.95 2.12 1.72
CA LYS A 25 -5.79 1.43 2.30
C LYS A 25 -5.78 1.64 3.82
N GLN A 26 -5.25 0.65 4.56
CA GLN A 26 -5.17 0.68 6.03
C GLN A 26 -6.51 0.86 6.77
N TYR A 27 -7.65 0.60 6.11
CA TYR A 27 -8.98 0.75 6.72
C TYR A 27 -9.18 -0.05 8.03
N TYR A 28 -8.43 -1.14 8.23
CA TYR A 28 -8.55 -2.00 9.40
C TYR A 28 -8.01 -1.37 10.69
N ILE A 29 -7.07 -0.41 10.59
CA ILE A 29 -6.52 0.35 11.72
C ILE A 29 -7.27 1.67 11.99
N LEU A 30 -8.15 2.10 11.08
CA LEU A 30 -8.85 3.38 11.23
C LEU A 30 -10.00 3.28 12.27
N PRO A 31 -10.22 4.33 13.09
CA PRO A 31 -11.36 4.38 14.00
C PRO A 31 -12.68 4.53 13.24
N LYS A 32 -13.80 4.18 13.90
CA LYS A 32 -15.15 4.26 13.33
C LYS A 32 -15.45 5.65 12.75
N THR A 33 -15.13 6.70 13.50
CA THR A 33 -15.33 8.10 13.09
C THR A 33 -14.64 8.41 11.78
N LYS A 34 -13.37 8.00 11.63
CA LYS A 34 -12.60 8.24 10.40
C LYS A 34 -13.12 7.42 9.23
N LEU A 35 -13.57 6.19 9.46
CA LEU A 35 -14.21 5.38 8.43
C LEU A 35 -15.51 6.03 7.94
N VAL A 36 -16.35 6.53 8.85
CA VAL A 36 -17.59 7.24 8.48
C VAL A 36 -17.28 8.48 7.65
N GLU A 37 -16.32 9.29 8.07
CA GLU A 37 -15.87 10.48 7.34
C GLU A 37 -15.38 10.12 5.92
N LEU A 38 -14.52 9.12 5.78
CA LEU A 38 -14.00 8.72 4.46
C LEU A 38 -15.08 8.11 3.55
N LEU A 39 -16.08 7.44 4.14
CA LEU A 39 -17.18 6.83 3.41
C LEU A 39 -18.28 7.85 3.06
N SER A 40 -18.39 8.95 3.80
CA SER A 40 -19.35 10.03 3.50
C SER A 40 -18.88 10.91 2.35
N LEU A 41 -17.57 11.02 2.13
CA LEU A 41 -17.02 11.79 1.00
C LEU A 41 -17.38 11.15 -0.35
N PRO A 42 -17.71 11.94 -1.39
CA PRO A 42 -17.96 11.42 -2.73
C PRO A 42 -16.68 10.83 -3.35
N GLU A 43 -15.55 11.50 -3.16
CA GLU A 43 -14.22 11.09 -3.62
C GLU A 43 -13.26 10.90 -2.44
N LEU A 44 -12.32 9.96 -2.58
CA LEU A 44 -11.32 9.70 -1.56
C LEU A 44 -10.30 10.85 -1.50
N PRO A 45 -9.89 11.30 -0.29
CA PRO A 45 -8.84 12.29 -0.17
C PRO A 45 -7.58 11.88 -0.90
N GLN A 46 -6.88 12.85 -1.48
CA GLN A 46 -5.70 12.61 -2.33
C GLN A 46 -4.65 11.72 -1.67
N LYS A 47 -4.46 11.83 -0.35
CA LYS A 47 -3.55 10.95 0.40
C LYS A 47 -3.77 9.46 0.13
N TYR A 48 -5.03 9.02 0.07
CA TYR A 48 -5.39 7.62 -0.15
C TYR A 48 -5.37 7.21 -1.63
N THR A 49 -5.47 8.17 -2.55
CA THR A 49 -5.36 7.92 -3.99
C THR A 49 -3.89 7.83 -4.39
N ILE A 50 -3.05 8.77 -3.94
CA ILE A 50 -1.60 8.82 -4.18
C ILE A 50 -0.93 7.53 -3.71
N GLU A 51 -1.29 7.03 -2.53
CA GLU A 51 -0.68 5.80 -1.98
C GLU A 51 -0.89 4.57 -2.87
N LYS A 52 -1.97 4.57 -3.68
CA LYS A 52 -2.25 3.52 -4.66
C LYS A 52 -1.59 3.74 -6.00
N MET A 53 -1.20 4.98 -6.32
CA MET A 53 -0.61 5.26 -7.62
C MET A 53 0.65 4.42 -7.79
N THR A 54 0.71 3.76 -8.93
CA THR A 54 1.87 3.05 -9.43
C THR A 54 2.92 4.04 -9.90
N ILE A 55 4.15 3.58 -10.08
CA ILE A 55 5.20 4.40 -10.68
C ILE A 55 4.80 4.89 -12.08
N VAL A 56 4.01 4.11 -12.83
CA VAL A 56 3.53 4.48 -14.17
C VAL A 56 2.55 5.65 -14.09
N GLU A 57 1.52 5.54 -13.25
CA GLU A 57 0.53 6.61 -13.07
C GLU A 57 1.17 7.90 -12.53
N LEU A 58 2.15 7.79 -11.63
CA LEU A 58 2.92 8.95 -11.17
C LEU A 58 3.74 9.58 -12.30
N ARG A 59 4.34 8.78 -13.19
CA ARG A 59 5.08 9.29 -14.35
C ARG A 59 4.16 9.95 -15.38
N GLU A 60 2.98 9.40 -15.60
CA GLU A 60 1.95 10.04 -16.43
C GLU A 60 1.54 11.38 -15.83
N THR A 61 1.27 11.42 -14.52
CA THR A 61 0.96 12.66 -13.81
C THR A 61 2.11 13.68 -13.91
N ALA A 62 3.37 13.22 -13.83
CA ALA A 62 4.54 14.09 -14.01
C ALA A 62 4.65 14.63 -15.44
N LYS A 63 4.34 13.81 -16.44
CA LYS A 63 4.31 14.21 -17.85
C LYS A 63 3.20 15.23 -18.10
N GLU A 64 2.00 15.01 -17.57
CA GLU A 64 0.87 15.95 -17.65
C GLU A 64 1.21 17.30 -17.02
N ARG A 65 1.98 17.30 -15.94
CA ARG A 65 2.48 18.52 -15.28
C ARG A 65 3.73 19.12 -15.92
N GLY A 66 4.23 18.54 -17.01
CA GLY A 66 5.40 19.05 -17.74
C GLY A 66 6.73 18.91 -16.99
N LEU A 67 6.82 18.04 -15.98
CA LEU A 67 8.07 17.77 -15.27
C LEU A 67 9.07 17.08 -16.21
N ARG A 68 10.34 17.46 -16.11
CA ARG A 68 11.46 16.82 -16.82
C ARG A 68 12.35 16.07 -15.83
N GLY A 69 13.01 15.00 -16.29
CA GLY A 69 13.91 14.20 -15.46
C GLY A 69 13.23 13.24 -14.48
N PHE A 70 11.91 13.04 -14.58
CA PHE A 70 11.18 12.12 -13.69
C PHE A 70 11.50 10.63 -13.93
N TRP A 71 12.11 10.28 -15.06
CA TRP A 71 12.42 8.88 -15.41
C TRP A 71 13.44 8.24 -14.47
N SER A 72 14.35 9.04 -13.91
CA SER A 72 15.36 8.59 -12.94
C SER A 72 14.88 8.61 -11.49
N LEU A 73 13.68 9.13 -11.22
CA LEU A 73 13.13 9.20 -9.86
C LEU A 73 12.48 7.87 -9.47
N ASN A 74 12.68 7.47 -8.21
CA ASN A 74 11.93 6.39 -7.59
C ASN A 74 10.49 6.85 -7.28
N LYS A 75 9.65 5.92 -6.79
CA LYS A 75 8.24 6.20 -6.52
C LYS A 75 8.10 7.28 -5.44
N GLU A 76 8.93 7.23 -4.42
CA GLU A 76 8.89 8.09 -3.25
C GLU A 76 9.23 9.54 -3.62
N ASP A 77 10.32 9.74 -4.36
CA ASP A 77 10.80 11.03 -4.83
C ASP A 77 9.83 11.65 -5.83
N LEU A 78 9.28 10.83 -6.72
CA LEU A 78 8.26 11.30 -7.67
C LEU A 78 6.98 11.71 -6.94
N THR A 79 6.58 10.94 -5.93
CA THR A 79 5.43 11.28 -5.09
C THR A 79 5.65 12.58 -4.32
N ARG A 80 6.83 12.79 -3.73
CA ARG A 80 7.20 14.04 -3.02
C ARG A 80 7.19 15.25 -3.95
N THR A 81 7.70 15.07 -5.18
CA THR A 81 7.74 16.14 -6.19
C THR A 81 6.33 16.53 -6.68
N LEU A 82 5.45 15.54 -6.86
CA LEU A 82 4.09 15.74 -7.34
C LEU A 82 3.11 16.16 -6.25
N PHE A 83 3.31 15.68 -5.03
CA PHE A 83 2.39 15.88 -3.92
C PHE A 83 3.21 16.22 -2.68
N PRO A 84 3.78 17.45 -2.63
CA PRO A 84 4.44 17.93 -1.42
C PRO A 84 3.42 17.88 -0.29
N LYS A 85 3.75 17.23 0.81
CA LYS A 85 2.92 17.26 2.01
C LYS A 85 3.21 18.61 2.67
N ASP A 86 2.18 19.35 3.04
CA ASP A 86 2.29 20.64 3.75
C ASP A 86 2.94 20.54 5.17
N ASP A 87 3.57 19.41 5.50
CA ASP A 87 4.33 19.16 6.74
C ASP A 87 5.85 19.35 6.56
N ASP A 88 6.33 19.64 5.34
CA ASP A 88 7.76 19.87 5.02
C ASP A 88 8.13 21.37 5.00
N THR A 89 7.46 22.24 5.76
CA THR A 89 7.98 23.60 6.07
C THR A 89 9.08 23.58 7.15
N ILE A 90 10.01 22.63 7.06
CA ILE A 90 11.29 22.71 7.77
C ILE A 90 12.39 22.62 6.71
N GLU A 91 12.85 23.80 6.33
CA GLU A 91 14.22 24.16 5.97
C GLU A 91 15.06 23.14 5.19
N ASN A 92 15.39 23.51 3.95
CA ASN A 92 16.73 23.34 3.37
C ASN A 92 17.46 22.03 3.71
N ALA A 93 17.07 20.91 3.10
CA ALA A 93 17.94 19.75 3.00
C ALA A 93 18.36 19.52 1.53
N SER A 94 19.57 20.02 1.24
CA SER A 94 20.49 19.72 0.15
C SER A 94 20.42 18.30 -0.47
N PRO A 95 20.92 18.12 -1.71
CA PRO A 95 20.61 16.98 -2.56
C PRO A 95 21.10 15.66 -1.96
N HIS A 96 20.23 14.65 -1.98
CA HIS A 96 20.54 13.28 -1.58
C HIS A 96 21.78 12.78 -2.34
N GLN A 97 22.86 12.58 -1.60
CA GLN A 97 24.01 11.80 -2.06
C GLN A 97 23.53 10.38 -2.36
N LYS A 98 23.76 9.94 -3.59
CA LYS A 98 23.63 8.54 -4.00
C LYS A 98 24.54 7.70 -3.11
N LYS A 99 23.96 6.85 -2.25
CA LYS A 99 24.66 5.67 -1.76
C LYS A 99 24.44 4.57 -2.80
N GLU A 100 25.52 4.19 -3.45
CA GLU A 100 25.58 2.99 -4.29
C GLU A 100 25.38 1.79 -3.38
N ASP A 101 24.25 1.10 -3.53
CA ASP A 101 23.99 -0.18 -2.88
C ASP A 101 24.56 -1.28 -3.77
N ASN A 102 25.76 -1.77 -3.43
CA ASN A 102 26.35 -2.97 -4.03
C ASN A 102 25.63 -4.21 -3.49
N GLY A 103 24.38 -4.40 -3.91
CA GLY A 103 23.61 -5.60 -3.67
C GLY A 103 24.16 -6.75 -4.51
N GLN A 104 25.12 -7.48 -3.95
CA GLN A 104 25.54 -8.78 -4.45
C GLN A 104 24.32 -9.70 -4.43
N ALA A 105 23.79 -10.03 -5.61
CA ALA A 105 22.69 -10.97 -5.76
C ALA A 105 23.13 -12.33 -5.23
N GLY A 106 22.73 -12.65 -4.00
CA GLY A 106 22.89 -13.98 -3.43
C GLY A 106 22.17 -14.99 -4.30
N GLU A 107 22.93 -15.92 -4.85
CA GLU A 107 22.46 -17.07 -5.61
C GLU A 107 21.41 -17.82 -4.75
N HIS A 108 20.19 -17.94 -5.26
CA HIS A 108 19.19 -18.79 -4.66
C HIS A 108 19.51 -20.25 -5.03
N GLU A 109 20.15 -20.99 -4.13
CA GLU A 109 20.28 -22.44 -4.25
C GLU A 109 18.88 -23.08 -4.32
N GLU A 110 18.71 -23.97 -5.29
CA GLU A 110 17.48 -24.69 -5.58
C GLU A 110 16.96 -25.47 -4.34
N PRO A 111 15.64 -25.49 -4.08
CA PRO A 111 15.10 -26.27 -2.98
C PRO A 111 15.26 -27.77 -3.22
N GLN A 112 16.04 -28.42 -2.36
CA GLN A 112 16.19 -29.88 -2.32
C GLN A 112 14.82 -30.56 -2.12
N LYS A 113 14.48 -31.48 -3.04
CA LYS A 113 13.31 -32.36 -2.92
C LYS A 113 13.46 -33.26 -1.69
N LYS A 114 12.78 -32.93 -0.60
CA LYS A 114 12.63 -33.80 0.57
C LYS A 114 11.53 -34.81 0.28
N ASN A 115 11.91 -36.02 -0.13
CA ASN A 115 11.02 -37.18 -0.15
C ASN A 115 10.53 -37.45 1.27
N THR A 116 9.22 -37.60 1.43
CA THR A 116 8.51 -37.80 2.69
C THR A 116 7.93 -39.22 2.72
N ASP A 117 8.78 -40.22 2.48
CA ASP A 117 8.46 -41.61 2.78
C ASP A 117 9.19 -41.99 4.06
N GLU A 118 8.53 -41.77 5.20
CA GLU A 118 8.67 -42.53 6.46
C GLU A 118 8.03 -41.74 7.60
N VAL A 119 6.69 -41.84 7.77
CA VAL A 119 6.10 -41.76 9.11
C VAL A 119 4.78 -42.55 9.19
N GLY A 120 4.81 -43.64 9.95
CA GLY A 120 3.67 -44.16 10.73
C GLY A 120 3.13 -45.51 10.25
N VAL A 121 2.77 -46.49 11.09
CA VAL A 121 2.75 -46.64 12.55
C VAL A 121 2.74 -48.17 12.77
N GLN A 122 3.59 -48.70 13.66
CA GLN A 122 3.49 -50.11 14.09
C GLN A 122 2.17 -50.32 14.85
N MET A 123 1.27 -51.14 14.31
CA MET A 123 0.13 -51.66 15.07
C MET A 123 0.56 -52.93 15.80
N VAL A 124 0.60 -52.85 17.12
CA VAL A 124 0.71 -54.00 18.03
C VAL A 124 -0.72 -54.49 18.28
N GLU A 125 -1.03 -55.72 17.89
CA GLU A 125 -2.19 -56.44 18.41
C GLU A 125 -1.72 -57.69 19.15
N ASN A 126 -2.01 -57.71 20.45
CA ASN A 126 -1.96 -58.87 21.33
C ASN A 126 -3.34 -59.57 21.28
N ALA A 127 -3.37 -60.86 20.94
CA ALA A 127 -4.40 -61.82 21.37
C ALA A 127 -3.88 -63.26 21.18
#